data_AF-A0AAW1S963-F1
#
_entry.id   AF-A0AAW1S963-F1
#
_cell.length_a   1.000
_cell.length_b   1.000
_cell.length_c   1.000
_cell.angle_alpha   90.00
_cell.angle_beta   90.00
_cell.angle_gamma   90.00
#
_symmetry.space_group_name_H-M   'P 1'
#
loop_
_entity.id
_entity.type
_entity.pdbx_description
1 polymer ?
#
loop_
_entity_poly.entity_id
_entity_poly.type
_entity_poly.pdbx_seq_one_letter_code
_entity_poly.pdbx_strand_id
1 'polypeptide(L)'
;MDADRSCISQTVKPKHPGCGLRYPTIDTTGSSGAMSERTELALGGLALVSSGLFAGFAAGITVSVYPAMMELDEKSALKYFSGFYTRAAVMQPLLLVTALAASGGALATCPLTSLSQKGHIVSAAASAFMLGWTRLTMVSENNEMVALGKKGQTSPKAGRMLDSWGTRHNVRTIVSVASFCVLGYAFLRRH
;
A
#
# COMPACT_ATOMS: atom_id res chain seq x y z
N MET A 1 -26.72 11.67 -32.18
CA MET A 1 -25.68 11.06 -33.03
C MET A 1 -25.57 9.61 -32.59
N ASP A 2 -26.47 8.77 -33.10
CA ASP A 2 -26.48 7.33 -32.85
C ASP A 2 -25.80 6.64 -34.03
N ALA A 3 -24.70 5.94 -33.75
CA ALA A 3 -23.97 5.17 -34.73
C ALA A 3 -24.60 3.78 -34.85
N ASP A 4 -25.26 3.60 -35.98
CA ASP A 4 -25.75 2.37 -36.59
C ASP A 4 -24.72 1.21 -36.50
N ARG A 5 -25.05 0.17 -35.73
CA ARG A 5 -24.36 -1.14 -35.79
C ARG A 5 -25.27 -2.13 -36.48
N SER A 6 -25.29 -2.05 -37.81
CA SER A 6 -25.78 -3.13 -38.67
C SER A 6 -24.88 -4.36 -38.50
N CYS A 7 -25.34 -5.34 -37.71
CA CYS A 7 -24.82 -6.69 -37.76
C CYS A 7 -25.17 -7.29 -39.14
N ILE A 8 -24.17 -7.38 -40.02
CA ILE A 8 -24.28 -8.13 -41.28
C ILE A 8 -24.53 -9.60 -40.92
N SER A 9 -25.79 -10.00 -40.96
CA SER A 9 -26.21 -11.40 -40.86
C SER A 9 -25.81 -12.12 -42.15
N GLN A 10 -24.62 -12.73 -42.16
CA GLN A 10 -24.30 -13.74 -43.17
C GLN A 10 -25.17 -14.99 -42.89
N THR A 11 -26.31 -15.08 -43.58
CA THR A 11 -27.16 -16.27 -43.56
C THR A 11 -26.46 -17.39 -44.33
N VAL A 12 -25.69 -18.22 -43.63
CA VAL A 12 -25.27 -19.52 -44.15
C VAL A 12 -26.51 -20.40 -44.22
N LYS A 13 -26.96 -20.76 -45.44
CA LYS A 13 -28.07 -21.69 -45.61
C LYS A 13 -27.70 -23.05 -44.99
N PRO A 14 -28.47 -23.58 -44.03
CA PRO A 14 -28.18 -24.89 -43.45
C PRO A 14 -28.36 -25.98 -44.52
N LYS A 15 -27.36 -26.86 -44.64
CA LYS A 15 -27.32 -27.95 -45.64
C LYS A 15 -28.31 -29.09 -45.35
N HIS A 16 -28.93 -29.10 -44.17
CA HIS A 16 -29.91 -30.11 -43.74
C HIS A 16 -31.16 -29.47 -43.14
N PRO A 17 -32.36 -29.65 -43.72
CA PRO A 17 -33.60 -29.22 -43.10
C PRO A 17 -33.90 -30.11 -41.89
N GLY A 18 -33.82 -29.53 -40.69
CA GLY A 18 -34.20 -30.20 -39.43
C GLY A 18 -33.12 -30.24 -38.34
N CYS A 19 -31.88 -29.89 -38.64
CA CYS A 19 -30.82 -29.82 -37.62
C CYS A 19 -30.52 -28.35 -37.27
N GLY A 20 -31.31 -27.79 -36.35
CA GLY A 20 -31.00 -26.49 -35.76
C GLY A 20 -29.78 -26.63 -34.85
N LEU A 21 -28.63 -26.14 -35.30
CA LEU A 21 -27.44 -26.01 -34.43
C LEU A 21 -27.76 -25.00 -33.32
N ARG A 22 -28.13 -25.50 -32.14
CA ARG A 22 -28.03 -24.72 -30.89
C ARG A 22 -26.55 -24.52 -30.62
N TYR A 23 -26.03 -23.33 -30.92
CA TYR A 23 -24.78 -22.90 -30.31
C TYR A 23 -25.01 -22.76 -28.81
N PRO A 24 -24.21 -23.41 -27.95
CA PRO A 24 -24.28 -23.15 -26.52
C PRO A 24 -23.95 -21.66 -26.31
N THR A 25 -24.89 -20.93 -25.73
CA THR A 25 -24.61 -19.60 -25.18
C THR A 25 -23.58 -19.80 -24.08
N ILE A 26 -22.33 -19.43 -24.37
CA ILE A 26 -21.29 -19.35 -23.33
C ILE A 26 -21.76 -18.26 -22.38
N ASP A 27 -22.17 -18.67 -21.17
CA ASP A 27 -22.52 -17.74 -20.11
C ASP A 27 -21.23 -17.08 -19.59
N THR A 28 -20.84 -15.99 -20.24
CA THR A 28 -19.66 -15.21 -19.88
C THR A 28 -19.85 -14.45 -18.57
N THR A 29 -21.10 -14.28 -18.11
CA THR A 29 -21.41 -13.45 -16.93
C THR A 29 -20.95 -14.09 -15.62
N GLY A 30 -21.12 -15.41 -15.48
CA GLY A 30 -20.67 -16.16 -14.29
C GLY A 30 -19.15 -16.23 -14.14
N SER A 31 -18.42 -16.32 -15.25
CA SER A 31 -16.94 -16.36 -15.25
C SER A 31 -16.32 -15.01 -14.88
N SER A 32 -16.88 -13.92 -15.41
CA SER A 32 -16.41 -12.56 -15.11
C SER A 32 -16.61 -12.16 -13.64
N GLY A 33 -17.74 -12.54 -13.03
CA GLY A 33 -18.00 -12.28 -11.61
C GLY A 33 -17.00 -12.99 -10.69
N ALA A 34 -16.80 -14.30 -10.89
CA ALA A 34 -15.87 -15.09 -10.07
C ALA A 34 -14.41 -14.64 -10.23
N MET A 35 -14.00 -14.19 -11.43
CA MET A 35 -12.67 -13.64 -11.67
C MET A 35 -12.47 -12.28 -10.97
N SER A 36 -13.50 -11.43 -10.98
CA SER A 36 -13.49 -10.14 -10.30
C SER A 36 -13.36 -10.30 -8.78
N GLU A 37 -14.09 -11.24 -8.18
CA GLU A 37 -14.04 -11.51 -6.75
C GLU A 37 -12.65 -12.02 -6.33
N ARG A 38 -12.06 -12.96 -7.06
CA ARG A 38 -10.70 -13.45 -6.81
C ARG A 38 -9.66 -12.33 -6.93
N THR A 39 -9.85 -11.40 -7.86
CA THR A 39 -8.96 -10.26 -8.07
C THR A 39 -9.04 -9.27 -6.89
N GLU A 40 -10.25 -8.97 -6.41
CA GLU A 40 -10.44 -8.14 -5.20
C GLU A 40 -9.81 -8.82 -3.98
N LEU A 41 -10.02 -10.12 -3.80
CA LEU A 41 -9.42 -10.88 -2.69
C LEU A 41 -7.89 -10.80 -2.72
N ALA A 42 -7.29 -10.99 -3.89
CA ALA A 42 -5.85 -10.95 -4.07
C ALA A 42 -5.27 -9.55 -3.85
N LEU A 43 -5.82 -8.54 -4.55
CA LEU A 43 -5.32 -7.16 -4.48
C LEU A 43 -5.63 -6.52 -3.12
N GLY A 44 -6.84 -6.73 -2.59
CA GLY A 44 -7.23 -6.29 -1.25
C GLY A 44 -6.45 -6.97 -0.15
N GLY A 45 -6.23 -8.28 -0.25
CA GLY A 45 -5.38 -9.02 0.68
C GLY A 45 -3.94 -8.50 0.67
N LEU A 46 -3.36 -8.30 -0.52
CA LEU A 46 -2.02 -7.76 -0.66
C LEU A 46 -1.90 -6.33 -0.09
N ALA A 47 -2.86 -5.46 -0.40
CA ALA A 47 -2.91 -4.11 0.15
C ALA A 47 -2.99 -4.13 1.68
N LEU A 48 -3.83 -5.01 2.24
CA LEU A 48 -4.02 -5.15 3.68
C LEU A 48 -2.76 -5.65 4.38
N VAL A 49 -2.13 -6.70 3.85
CA VAL A 49 -0.89 -7.27 4.41
C VAL A 49 0.24 -6.26 4.36
N SER A 50 0.47 -5.59 3.22
CA SER A 50 1.52 -4.58 3.10
C SER A 50 1.28 -3.38 4.02
N SER A 51 0.03 -2.91 4.14
CA SER A 51 -0.33 -1.84 5.07
C SER A 51 -0.13 -2.24 6.52
N GLY A 52 -0.53 -3.47 6.89
CA GLY A 52 -0.37 -4.00 8.24
C GLY A 52 1.10 -4.19 8.63
N LEU A 53 1.92 -4.73 7.73
CA LEU A 53 3.36 -4.86 7.96
C LEU A 53 4.04 -3.49 8.13
N PHE A 54 3.68 -2.51 7.31
CA PHE A 54 4.20 -1.15 7.46
C PHE A 54 3.77 -0.53 8.78
N ALA A 55 2.48 -0.60 9.12
CA ALA A 55 1.93 -0.04 10.35
C ALA A 55 2.53 -0.69 11.60
N GLY A 56 2.63 -2.02 11.62
CA GLY A 56 3.25 -2.78 12.71
C GLY A 56 4.72 -2.42 12.88
N PHE A 57 5.48 -2.31 11.79
CA PHE A 57 6.88 -1.88 11.86
C PHE A 57 7.02 -0.44 12.37
N ALA A 58 6.19 0.49 11.90
CA ALA A 58 6.21 1.88 12.36
C ALA A 58 5.86 2.00 13.85
N ALA A 59 4.86 1.24 14.32
CA ALA A 59 4.48 1.15 15.71
C ALA A 59 5.60 0.54 16.58
N GLY A 60 6.21 -0.56 16.14
CA GLY A 60 7.35 -1.17 16.84
C GLY A 60 8.55 -0.23 16.97
N ILE A 61 8.81 0.57 15.93
CA ILE A 61 9.82 1.64 16.02
C ILE A 61 9.45 2.67 17.10
N THR A 62 8.19 3.10 17.10
CA THR A 62 7.71 4.16 18.01
C THR A 62 7.72 3.72 19.48
N VAL A 63 7.33 2.47 19.75
CA VAL A 63 7.15 1.96 21.12
C VAL A 63 8.43 1.36 21.68
N SER A 64 9.28 0.75 20.85
CA SER A 64 10.43 0.00 21.34
C SER A 64 11.76 0.62 20.90
N VAL A 65 11.93 0.85 19.60
CA VAL A 65 13.23 1.25 19.04
C VAL A 65 13.59 2.67 19.42
N TYR A 66 12.66 3.61 19.24
CA TYR A 66 12.89 5.02 19.51
C TYR A 66 13.16 5.28 21.01
N PRO A 67 12.34 4.78 21.97
CA PRO A 67 12.65 4.96 23.39
C PRO A 67 14.01 4.38 23.78
N ALA A 68 14.32 3.15 23.35
CA ALA A 68 15.61 2.53 23.63
C ALA A 68 16.79 3.32 23.03
N MET A 69 16.60 3.93 21.85
CA MET A 69 17.61 4.78 21.24
C MET A 69 17.85 6.07 22.03
N MET A 70 16.80 6.63 22.65
CA MET A 70 16.88 7.86 23.46
C MET A 70 17.53 7.64 24.84
N GLU A 71 17.64 6.40 25.31
CA GLU A 71 18.38 6.05 26.53
C GLU A 71 19.90 5.98 26.31
N LEU A 72 20.34 5.92 25.04
CA LEU A 72 21.75 5.88 24.69
C LEU A 72 22.39 7.28 24.72
N ASP A 73 23.70 7.32 24.95
CA ASP A 73 24.46 8.52 24.63
C ASP A 73 24.35 8.84 23.14
N GLU A 74 24.41 10.12 22.79
CA GLU A 74 24.16 10.61 21.43
C GLU A 74 25.00 9.89 20.35
N LYS A 75 26.26 9.56 20.65
CA LYS A 75 27.14 8.86 19.71
C LYS A 75 26.69 7.42 19.50
N SER A 76 26.32 6.72 20.57
CA SER A 76 25.77 5.37 20.51
C SER A 76 24.42 5.33 19.81
N ALA A 77 23.54 6.31 20.08
CA ALA A 77 22.25 6.47 19.40
C ALA A 77 22.43 6.63 17.87
N LEU A 78 23.33 7.51 17.43
CA LEU A 78 23.63 7.71 16.01
C LEU A 78 24.22 6.46 15.34
N LYS A 79 25.11 5.74 16.05
CA LYS A 79 25.69 4.49 15.56
C LYS A 79 24.61 3.42 15.37
N TYR A 80 23.73 3.28 16.36
CA TYR A 80 22.59 2.37 16.30
C TYR A 80 21.63 2.75 15.15
N PHE A 81 21.26 4.03 15.08
CA PHE A 81 20.39 4.58 14.03
C PHE A 81 20.93 4.26 12.65
N SER A 82 22.23 4.46 12.41
CA SER A 82 22.87 4.20 11.12
C SER A 82 22.70 2.75 10.65
N GLY A 83 22.94 1.79 11.55
CA GLY A 83 22.78 0.37 11.27
C GLY A 83 21.32 -0.05 11.03
N PHE A 84 20.42 0.41 11.89
CA PHE A 84 18.99 0.13 11.80
C PHE A 84 18.36 0.77 10.53
N TYR A 85 18.59 2.07 10.32
CA TYR A 85 17.97 2.84 9.25
C TYR A 85 18.36 2.32 7.87
N THR A 86 19.61 1.89 7.67
CA THR A 86 20.07 1.36 6.38
C THR A 86 19.22 0.17 5.91
N ARG A 87 18.75 -0.66 6.84
CA ARG A 87 17.85 -1.79 6.53
C ARG A 87 16.41 -1.33 6.36
N ALA A 88 15.95 -0.46 7.27
CA ALA A 88 14.58 0.07 7.24
C ALA A 88 14.29 0.88 5.96
N ALA A 89 15.27 1.63 5.45
CA ALA A 89 15.16 2.49 4.27
C ALA A 89 14.90 1.72 2.97
N VAL A 90 15.23 0.42 2.93
CA VAL A 90 14.91 -0.46 1.80
C VAL A 90 13.50 -1.01 1.91
N MET A 91 13.15 -1.54 3.10
CA MET A 91 11.89 -2.25 3.29
C MET A 91 10.67 -1.33 3.30
N GLN A 92 10.75 -0.18 3.99
CA GLN A 92 9.62 0.73 4.17
C GLN A 92 9.01 1.25 2.85
N PRO A 93 9.79 1.77 1.88
CA PRO A 93 9.20 2.25 0.63
C PRO A 93 8.59 1.11 -0.20
N LEU A 94 9.16 -0.10 -0.17
CA LEU A 94 8.60 -1.26 -0.87
C LEU A 94 7.19 -1.59 -0.36
N LEU A 95 7.02 -1.67 0.96
CA LEU A 95 5.69 -1.92 1.55
C LEU A 95 4.67 -0.84 1.17
N LEU A 96 5.07 0.43 1.17
CA LEU A 96 4.19 1.54 0.78
C LEU A 96 3.82 1.49 -0.71
N VAL A 97 4.78 1.21 -1.59
CA VAL A 97 4.53 1.10 -3.03
C VAL A 97 3.64 -0.11 -3.33
N THR A 98 3.87 -1.25 -2.67
CA THR A 98 3.00 -2.42 -2.82
C THR A 98 1.58 -2.14 -2.34
N ALA A 99 1.41 -1.51 -1.17
CA ALA A 99 0.09 -1.14 -0.65
C ALA A 99 -0.64 -0.15 -1.59
N LEU A 100 0.08 0.85 -2.10
CA LEU A 100 -0.44 1.83 -3.06
C LEU A 100 -0.86 1.16 -4.37
N ALA A 101 0.01 0.35 -4.97
CA ALA A 101 -0.24 -0.31 -6.24
C ALA A 101 -1.40 -1.32 -6.13
N ALA A 102 -1.44 -2.10 -5.05
CA ALA A 102 -2.51 -3.06 -4.81
C ALA A 102 -3.86 -2.37 -4.57
N SER A 103 -3.87 -1.28 -3.79
CA SER A 103 -5.09 -0.50 -3.56
C SER A 103 -5.59 0.19 -4.83
N GLY A 104 -4.68 0.79 -5.61
CA GLY A 104 -5.00 1.39 -6.90
C GLY A 104 -5.49 0.35 -7.92
N GLY A 105 -4.87 -0.83 -7.95
CA GLY A 105 -5.29 -1.94 -8.78
C GLY A 105 -6.71 -2.41 -8.45
N ALA A 106 -7.02 -2.59 -7.16
CA ALA A 106 -8.38 -2.95 -6.72
C ALA A 106 -9.41 -1.89 -7.15
N LEU A 107 -9.09 -0.61 -6.97
CA LEU A 107 -9.96 0.51 -7.41
C LEU A 107 -10.18 0.55 -8.92
N ALA A 108 -9.18 0.16 -9.72
CA ALA A 108 -9.25 0.23 -11.17
C ALA A 108 -9.93 -0.98 -11.81
N THR A 109 -9.95 -2.13 -11.13
CA THR A 109 -10.32 -3.43 -11.75
C THR A 109 -11.51 -4.12 -11.10
N CYS A 110 -11.91 -3.72 -9.89
CA CYS A 110 -12.95 -4.41 -9.12
C CYS A 110 -14.19 -3.51 -8.92
N PRO A 111 -15.41 -4.04 -9.07
CA PRO A 111 -16.65 -3.36 -8.70
C PRO A 111 -16.83 -3.43 -7.18
N LEU A 112 -16.18 -2.50 -6.47
CA LEU A 112 -16.16 -2.46 -5.01
C LEU A 112 -17.45 -1.89 -4.42
N THR A 113 -17.85 -2.37 -3.25
CA THR A 113 -18.88 -1.68 -2.44
C THR A 113 -18.40 -0.28 -2.05
N SER A 114 -19.33 0.64 -1.77
CA SER A 114 -18.95 2.00 -1.35
C SER A 114 -18.02 2.02 -0.13
N LEU A 115 -18.15 1.06 0.78
CA LEU A 115 -17.27 0.92 1.94
C LEU A 115 -15.88 0.39 1.55
N SER A 116 -15.82 -0.69 0.75
CA SER A 116 -14.55 -1.27 0.27
C SER A 116 -13.75 -0.23 -0.55
N GLN A 117 -14.43 0.48 -1.45
CA GLN A 117 -13.86 1.56 -2.25
C GLN A 117 -13.24 2.66 -1.38
N LYS A 118 -13.96 3.13 -0.35
CA LYS A 118 -13.43 4.13 0.59
C LYS A 118 -12.19 3.63 1.33
N GLY A 119 -12.19 2.36 1.77
CA GLY A 119 -11.04 1.75 2.43
C GLY A 119 -9.80 1.75 1.54
N HIS A 120 -9.95 1.36 0.28
CA HIS A 120 -8.87 1.37 -0.70
C HIS A 120 -8.37 2.78 -1.05
N ILE A 121 -9.27 3.76 -1.16
CA ILE A 121 -8.89 5.17 -1.38
C ILE A 121 -8.07 5.70 -0.20
N VAL A 122 -8.51 5.45 1.03
CA VAL A 122 -7.78 5.88 2.24
C VAL A 122 -6.39 5.24 2.28
N SER A 123 -6.30 3.94 2.00
CA SER A 123 -5.03 3.22 1.92
C SER A 123 -4.08 3.82 0.89
N ALA A 124 -4.54 3.99 -0.35
CA ALA A 124 -3.73 4.57 -1.42
C ALA A 124 -3.27 6.01 -1.07
N ALA A 125 -4.18 6.85 -0.58
CA ALA A 125 -3.86 8.22 -0.19
C ALA A 125 -2.86 8.27 0.96
N ALA A 126 -3.03 7.44 2.00
CA ALA A 126 -2.12 7.35 3.12
C ALA A 126 -0.73 6.85 2.70
N SER A 127 -0.65 5.84 1.83
CA SER A 127 0.63 5.34 1.29
C SER A 127 1.37 6.43 0.50
N ALA A 128 0.66 7.13 -0.39
CA ALA A 128 1.24 8.23 -1.17
C ALA A 128 1.69 9.39 -0.26
N PHE A 129 0.86 9.76 0.71
CA PHE A 129 1.20 10.76 1.72
C PHE A 129 2.47 10.38 2.48
N MET A 130 2.60 9.14 2.96
CA MET A 130 3.76 8.70 3.72
C MET A 130 5.05 8.71 2.91
N LEU A 131 4.99 8.37 1.61
CA LEU A 131 6.12 8.50 0.69
C LEU A 131 6.55 9.96 0.56
N GLY A 132 5.59 10.86 0.32
CA GLY A 132 5.84 12.31 0.22
C GLY A 132 6.38 12.89 1.53
N TRP A 133 5.74 12.60 2.66
CA TRP A 133 6.12 13.02 4.00
C TRP A 133 7.55 12.61 4.33
N THR A 134 7.90 11.33 4.11
CA THR A 134 9.25 10.82 4.38
C THR A 134 10.29 11.55 3.54
N ARG A 135 10.00 11.72 2.24
CA ARG A 135 10.91 12.39 1.30
C ARG A 135 11.15 13.86 1.68
N LEU A 136 10.09 14.58 2.02
CA LEU A 136 10.15 16.02 2.28
C LEU A 136 10.70 16.34 3.68
N THR A 137 10.41 15.51 4.68
CA THR A 137 10.66 15.86 6.08
C THR A 137 11.75 15.04 6.76
N MET A 138 12.07 13.83 6.29
CA MET A 138 12.96 12.92 7.03
C MET A 138 14.24 12.56 6.26
N VAL A 139 14.22 12.48 4.93
CA VAL A 139 15.37 11.95 4.16
C VAL A 139 16.67 12.71 4.42
N SER A 140 16.64 14.04 4.46
CA SER A 140 17.85 14.85 4.68
C SER A 140 18.46 14.56 6.06
N GLU A 141 17.65 14.57 7.10
CA GLU A 141 18.11 14.31 8.47
C GLU A 141 18.54 12.86 8.68
N ASN A 142 17.82 11.90 8.09
CA ASN A 142 18.20 10.50 8.15
C ASN A 142 19.59 10.28 7.54
N ASN A 143 19.85 10.87 6.37
CA ASN A 143 21.14 10.74 5.69
C ASN A 143 22.27 11.36 6.51
N GLU A 144 22.01 12.49 7.16
CA GLU A 144 22.98 13.13 8.04
C GLU A 144 23.26 12.30 9.31
N MET A 145 22.22 11.80 9.98
CA MET A 145 22.38 10.93 11.15
C MET A 145 23.13 9.63 10.80
N VAL A 146 22.83 9.04 9.64
CA VAL A 146 23.55 7.87 9.12
C VAL A 146 25.03 8.18 8.92
N ALA A 147 25.36 9.34 8.33
CA ALA A 147 26.73 9.75 8.08
C ALA A 147 27.51 9.98 9.38
N LEU A 148 26.90 10.66 10.37
CA LEU A 148 27.49 10.84 11.69
C LEU A 148 27.72 9.50 12.41
N GLY A 149 26.72 8.62 12.38
CA GLY A 149 26.81 7.28 12.98
C GLY A 149 27.89 6.40 12.36
N LYS A 150 28.07 6.44 11.03
CA LYS A 150 29.16 5.71 10.33
C LYS A 150 30.54 6.22 10.72
N LYS A 151 30.68 7.52 10.95
CA LYS A 151 31.95 8.15 11.36
C LYS A 151 32.21 8.04 12.86
N GLY A 152 31.23 7.62 13.67
CA GLY A 152 31.31 7.65 15.12
C GLY A 152 31.48 9.07 15.67
N GLN A 153 30.87 10.05 15.01
CA GLN A 153 30.96 11.48 15.33
C GLN A 153 29.61 12.00 15.81
N THR A 154 29.64 13.13 16.53
CA THR A 154 28.47 13.92 16.88
C THR A 154 28.54 15.31 16.22
N SER A 155 27.43 16.06 16.27
CA SER A 155 27.35 17.47 15.93
C SER A 155 26.49 18.24 16.96
N PRO A 156 26.64 19.57 17.09
CA PRO A 156 25.81 20.39 17.99
C PRO A 156 24.28 20.36 17.73
N LYS A 157 23.85 19.73 16.63
CA LYS A 157 22.44 19.56 16.27
C LYS A 157 21.94 18.12 16.37
N ALA A 158 22.82 17.14 16.64
CA ALA A 158 22.47 15.73 16.61
C ALA A 158 21.32 15.38 17.59
N GLY A 159 21.36 15.86 18.82
CA GLY A 159 20.29 15.67 19.79
C GLY A 159 18.94 16.20 19.30
N ARG A 160 18.91 17.41 18.71
CA ARG A 160 17.67 17.99 18.14
C ARG A 160 17.16 17.19 16.93
N MET A 161 18.07 16.62 16.14
CA MET A 161 17.69 15.75 15.02
C MET A 161 17.03 14.47 15.54
N LEU A 162 17.60 13.83 16.57
CA LEU A 162 17.03 12.62 17.18
C LEU A 162 15.64 12.90 17.77
N ASP A 163 15.48 13.97 18.55
CA ASP A 163 14.18 14.35 19.13
C ASP A 163 13.12 14.64 18.06
N SER A 164 13.46 15.49 17.09
CA SER A 164 12.50 15.88 16.05
C SER A 164 12.20 14.74 15.08
N TRP A 165 13.12 13.80 14.90
CA TRP A 165 12.90 12.58 14.14
C TRP A 165 11.79 11.72 14.74
N GLY A 166 11.78 11.53 16.08
CA GLY A 166 10.73 10.79 16.77
C GLY A 166 9.35 11.40 16.54
N THR A 167 9.25 12.73 16.60
CA THR A 167 8.01 13.46 16.33
C THR A 167 7.51 13.25 14.89
N ARG A 168 8.39 13.32 13.89
CA ARG A 168 8.04 13.09 12.47
C ARG A 168 7.67 11.64 12.19
N HIS A 169 8.33 10.71 12.89
CA HIS A 169 8.03 9.29 12.79
C HIS A 169 6.67 8.96 13.42
N ASN A 170 6.29 9.61 14.53
CA ASN A 170 4.97 9.44 15.14
C ASN A 170 3.83 9.76 14.17
N VAL A 171 3.98 10.81 13.34
CA VAL A 171 3.01 11.12 12.27
C VAL A 171 2.85 9.93 11.33
N ARG A 172 3.95 9.30 10.91
CA ARG A 172 3.91 8.10 10.04
C ARG A 172 3.22 6.93 10.73
N THR A 173 3.49 6.72 12.01
CA THR A 173 2.87 5.65 12.80
C THR A 173 1.36 5.84 12.91
N ILE A 174 0.90 7.04 13.30
CA ILE A 174 -0.53 7.32 13.44
C ILE A 174 -1.25 7.14 12.11
N VAL A 175 -0.71 7.73 11.04
CA VAL A 175 -1.33 7.65 9.70
C VAL A 175 -1.37 6.21 9.18
N SER A 176 -0.27 5.45 9.34
CA SER A 176 -0.24 4.05 8.88
C SER A 176 -1.16 3.13 9.67
N VAL A 177 -1.22 3.27 11.00
CA VAL A 177 -2.12 2.47 11.84
C VAL A 177 -3.57 2.79 11.52
N ALA A 178 -3.94 4.08 11.44
CA ALA A 178 -5.29 4.48 11.06
C ALA A 178 -5.69 3.94 9.67
N SER A 179 -4.79 4.07 8.69
CA SER A 179 -4.99 3.53 7.34
C SER A 179 -5.20 2.03 7.34
N PHE A 180 -4.37 1.27 8.07
CA PHE A 180 -4.51 -0.18 8.19
C PHE A 180 -5.84 -0.57 8.84
N CYS A 181 -6.26 0.11 9.90
CA CYS A 181 -7.54 -0.15 10.56
C CYS A 181 -8.73 0.12 9.64
N VAL A 182 -8.71 1.24 8.91
CA VAL A 182 -9.78 1.59 7.96
C VAL A 182 -9.86 0.58 6.83
N LEU A 183 -8.73 0.24 6.21
CA LEU A 183 -8.67 -0.76 5.14
C LEU A 183 -9.10 -2.14 5.65
N GLY A 184 -8.61 -2.56 6.83
CA GLY A 184 -8.96 -3.84 7.44
C GLY A 184 -10.44 -3.94 7.76
N TYR A 185 -11.03 -2.89 8.33
CA TYR A 185 -12.47 -2.84 8.58
C TYR A 185 -13.27 -2.94 7.28
N ALA A 186 -12.90 -2.16 6.26
CA ALA A 186 -13.57 -2.18 4.97
C ALA A 186 -13.43 -3.56 4.28
N PHE A 187 -12.25 -4.17 4.35
CA PHE A 187 -11.97 -5.47 3.77
C PHE A 187 -12.80 -6.56 4.47
N LEU A 188 -12.89 -6.57 5.80
CA LEU A 188 -13.65 -7.57 6.55
C LEU A 188 -15.17 -7.44 6.35
N ARG A 189 -15.67 -6.22 6.08
CA ARG A 189 -17.11 -5.91 5.90
C ARG A 189 -17.56 -5.95 4.44
N ARG A 190 -16.74 -6.53 3.54
CA ARG A 190 -17.11 -6.76 2.14
C ARG A 190 -18.11 -7.92 1.98
N HIS A 191 -18.15 -8.83 2.97
CA HIS A 191 -19.11 -9.92 3.11
C HIS A 191 -20.26 -9.48 4.02
#